data_AF-A0A554A2K3-F1
#
_entry.id   AF-A0A554A2K3-F1
#
_cell.length_a   1.000
_cell.length_b   1.000
_cell.length_c   1.000
_cell.angle_alpha   90.00
_cell.angle_beta   90.00
_cell.angle_gamma   90.00
#
_symmetry.space_group_name_H-M   'P 1'
#
loop_
_entity.id
_entity.type
_entity.pdbx_description
1 polymer ?
#
loop_
_entity_poly.entity_id
_entity_poly.type
_entity_poly.pdbx_seq_one_letter_code
_entity_poly.pdbx_strand_id
1 'polypeptide(L)'
;MKRYRWLIGVFVSVLIIVLGFVIPVEVDPPENDTVIIDYTLGEYSAPACFDQAEFTNNIDETTFEKVEDHSRFSPESDCTTEEFTVTTVPLWFSLFR
;
A
#
# COMPACT_ATOMS: atom_id res chain seq x y z
N MET A 1 5.45 23.37 43.42
CA MET A 1 6.01 22.51 42.35
C MET A 1 5.11 21.36 41.88
N LYS A 2 4.23 20.76 42.72
CA LYS A 2 3.33 19.66 42.30
C LYS A 2 2.30 20.02 41.21
N ARG A 3 1.79 21.26 41.18
CA ARG A 3 0.74 21.68 40.23
C ARG A 3 1.18 21.70 38.76
N TYR A 4 2.44 22.02 38.48
CA TYR A 4 2.96 22.07 37.10
C TYR A 4 3.38 20.70 36.56
N ARG A 5 3.59 19.69 37.42
CA ARG A 5 3.99 18.34 37.00
C ARG A 5 2.93 17.68 36.11
N TRP A 6 1.65 17.92 36.40
CA TRP A 6 0.56 17.41 35.57
C TRP A 6 0.49 18.11 34.22
N LEU A 7 0.67 19.44 34.19
CA LEU A 7 0.73 20.22 32.94
C LEU A 7 1.89 19.78 32.03
N ILE A 8 3.06 19.50 32.61
CA ILE A 8 4.20 18.96 31.85
C ILE A 8 3.85 17.58 31.28
N GLY A 9 3.22 16.70 32.06
CA GLY A 9 2.80 15.38 31.57
C GLY A 9 1.80 15.47 30.41
N VAL A 10 0.79 16.34 30.52
CA VAL A 10 -0.18 16.59 29.45
C VAL A 10 0.53 17.14 28.20
N PHE A 11 1.41 18.12 28.37
CA PHE A 11 2.16 18.70 27.25
C PHE A 11 3.01 17.66 26.52
N VAL A 12 3.75 16.82 27.25
CA VAL A 12 4.55 15.73 26.66
C VAL A 12 3.67 14.72 25.92
N SER A 13 2.51 14.37 26.49
CA SER A 13 1.58 13.44 25.82
C SER A 13 1.03 14.00 24.52
N VAL A 14 0.65 15.28 24.50
CA VAL A 14 0.19 15.96 23.28
C VAL A 14 1.32 16.01 22.26
N LEU A 15 2.55 16.30 22.68
CA LEU A 15 3.71 16.34 21.79
C LEU A 15 3.96 15.00 21.09
N ILE A 16 3.88 13.88 21.81
CA ILE A 16 4.02 12.53 21.24
C ILE A 16 2.93 12.25 20.20
N ILE A 17 1.67 12.61 20.51
CA ILE A 17 0.56 12.45 19.56
C ILE A 17 0.81 13.25 18.30
N VAL A 18 1.24 14.51 18.42
CA VAL A 18 1.53 15.36 17.24
C VAL A 18 2.68 14.77 16.41
N LEU A 19 3.73 14.24 17.04
CA LEU A 19 4.87 13.67 16.32
C LEU A 19 4.48 12.50 15.41
N GLY A 20 3.53 11.65 15.79
CA GLY A 20 3.08 10.56 14.92
C GLY A 20 2.30 11.01 13.67
N PHE A 21 1.86 12.27 13.58
CA PHE A 21 1.33 12.85 12.34
C PHE A 21 2.41 13.43 11.42
N VAL A 22 3.65 13.57 11.92
CA VAL A 22 4.77 14.16 11.17
C VAL A 22 5.73 13.10 10.65
N ILE A 23 5.86 11.97 11.35
CA ILE A 23 6.76 10.89 10.95
C ILE A 23 6.12 10.13 9.77
N PRO A 24 6.71 10.20 8.55
CA PRO A 24 6.25 9.42 7.42
C PRO A 24 6.69 7.95 7.57
N VAL A 25 5.83 7.03 7.17
CA VAL A 25 6.11 5.60 7.05
C VAL A 25 5.64 5.09 5.70
N GLU A 26 6.39 4.16 5.14
CA GLU A 26 6.06 3.43 3.92
C GLU A 26 5.07 2.32 4.26
N VAL A 27 4.01 2.20 3.47
CA VAL A 27 3.03 1.11 3.56
C VAL A 27 2.82 0.49 2.19
N ASP A 28 2.87 -0.83 2.19
CA ASP A 28 2.63 -1.66 0.99
C ASP A 28 1.16 -1.54 0.54
N PRO A 29 0.90 -1.81 -0.76
CA PRO A 29 -0.47 -1.93 -1.25
C PRO A 29 -1.25 -3.01 -0.49
N PRO A 30 -2.59 -2.93 -0.45
CA PRO A 30 -3.40 -3.97 0.18
C PRO A 30 -3.19 -5.34 -0.48
N GLU A 31 -2.73 -6.32 0.29
CA GLU A 31 -2.50 -7.71 -0.14
C GLU A 31 -3.72 -8.35 -0.83
N ASN A 32 -4.92 -8.01 -0.37
CA ASN A 32 -6.19 -8.55 -0.83
C ASN A 32 -6.79 -7.80 -2.03
N ASP A 33 -6.07 -6.83 -2.61
CA ASP A 33 -6.54 -6.14 -3.81
C ASP A 33 -6.60 -7.11 -4.99
N THR A 34 -7.67 -6.98 -5.77
CA THR A 34 -7.90 -7.85 -6.93
C THR A 34 -6.99 -7.42 -8.07
N VAL A 35 -6.35 -8.39 -8.71
CA VAL A 35 -5.51 -8.21 -9.91
C VAL A 35 -5.93 -9.19 -10.97
N ILE A 36 -5.72 -8.81 -12.22
CA ILE A 36 -5.95 -9.67 -13.38
C ILE A 36 -4.59 -10.12 -13.87
N ILE A 37 -4.38 -11.42 -14.05
CA ILE A 37 -3.11 -12.00 -14.52
C ILE A 37 -3.28 -12.58 -15.91
N ASP A 38 -2.21 -12.54 -16.70
CA ASP A 38 -2.06 -13.29 -17.95
C ASP A 38 -0.94 -14.33 -17.79
N TYR A 39 -1.31 -15.61 -17.93
CA TYR A 39 -0.34 -16.70 -17.78
C TYR A 39 0.60 -16.89 -18.97
N THR A 40 0.20 -16.43 -20.16
CA THR A 40 0.99 -16.49 -21.39
C THR A 40 2.13 -15.48 -21.37
N LEU A 41 1.81 -14.23 -21.02
CA LEU A 41 2.80 -13.14 -20.93
C LEU A 41 3.57 -13.20 -19.61
N GLY A 42 2.97 -13.75 -18.55
CA GLY A 42 3.55 -13.69 -17.22
C GLY A 42 3.46 -12.28 -16.66
N GLU A 43 2.31 -11.66 -16.84
CA GLU A 43 2.08 -10.27 -16.45
C GLU A 43 0.81 -10.15 -15.62
N TYR A 44 0.71 -9.08 -14.83
CA TYR A 44 -0.48 -8.74 -14.08
C TYR A 44 -0.85 -7.28 -14.29
N SER A 45 -2.15 -6.99 -14.17
CA SER A 45 -2.72 -5.66 -14.33
C SER A 45 -3.61 -5.33 -13.14
N ALA A 46 -3.56 -4.08 -12.71
CA ALA A 46 -4.62 -3.52 -11.89
C ALA A 46 -5.94 -3.54 -12.71
N PRO A 47 -7.12 -3.75 -12.09
CA PRO A 47 -8.39 -3.75 -12.80
C PRO A 47 -8.65 -2.44 -13.57
N ALA A 48 -8.18 -1.31 -13.03
CA ALA A 48 -8.29 0.00 -13.69
C ALA A 48 -7.40 0.14 -14.95
N CYS A 49 -6.34 -0.66 -15.06
CA CYS A 49 -5.38 -0.63 -16.17
C CYS A 49 -5.65 -1.69 -17.24
N PHE A 50 -6.62 -2.60 -17.01
CA PHE A 50 -6.87 -3.75 -17.88
C PHE A 50 -7.15 -3.41 -19.35
N ASP A 51 -7.88 -2.32 -19.61
CA ASP A 51 -8.21 -1.92 -20.99
C ASP A 51 -6.98 -1.48 -21.80
N GLN A 52 -5.87 -1.16 -21.13
CA GLN A 52 -4.59 -0.82 -21.74
C GLN A 52 -3.67 -2.03 -21.84
N ALA A 53 -3.98 -3.09 -21.08
CA ALA A 53 -3.20 -4.31 -21.04
C ALA A 53 -3.39 -5.11 -22.33
N GLU A 54 -2.31 -5.42 -23.04
CA GLU A 54 -2.34 -6.23 -24.27
C GLU A 54 -2.49 -7.75 -23.97
N PHE A 55 -3.33 -8.08 -22.98
CA PHE A 55 -3.52 -9.45 -22.52
C PHE A 55 -4.09 -10.37 -23.60
N THR A 56 -3.67 -11.63 -23.50
CA THR A 56 -4.18 -12.76 -24.27
C THR A 56 -5.49 -13.27 -23.67
N ASN A 57 -6.10 -14.29 -24.29
CA ASN A 57 -7.30 -14.95 -23.73
C ASN A 57 -6.97 -15.96 -22.61
N ASN A 58 -5.74 -15.95 -22.07
CA ASN A 58 -5.29 -16.86 -21.02
C ASN A 58 -5.14 -16.10 -19.69
N ILE A 59 -6.24 -15.49 -19.26
CA ILE A 59 -6.32 -14.58 -18.11
C ILE A 59 -7.11 -15.19 -16.96
N ASP A 60 -6.81 -14.76 -15.74
CA ASP A 60 -7.55 -15.09 -14.52
C ASP A 60 -7.51 -13.92 -13.52
N GLU A 61 -8.39 -13.94 -12.51
CA GLU A 61 -8.42 -12.96 -11.43
C GLU A 61 -7.88 -13.57 -10.13
N THR A 62 -7.05 -12.83 -9.41
CA THR A 62 -6.47 -13.26 -8.15
C THR A 62 -6.21 -12.06 -7.22
N THR A 63 -5.56 -12.28 -6.08
CA THR A 63 -5.13 -11.23 -5.16
C THR A 63 -3.69 -10.79 -5.45
N PHE A 64 -3.37 -9.53 -5.17
CA PHE A 64 -2.03 -8.97 -5.34
C PHE A 64 -0.97 -9.78 -4.55
N GLU A 65 -1.28 -10.18 -3.31
CA GLU A 65 -0.43 -11.04 -2.46
C GLU A 65 0.08 -12.29 -3.21
N LYS A 66 -0.82 -13.00 -3.91
CA LYS A 66 -0.47 -14.23 -4.63
C LYS A 66 0.44 -13.96 -5.82
N VAL A 67 0.36 -12.78 -6.40
CA VAL A 67 1.17 -12.39 -7.56
C VAL A 67 2.52 -11.90 -7.11
N GLU A 68 2.57 -11.10 -6.04
CA GLU A 68 3.80 -10.62 -5.41
C GLU A 68 4.69 -11.76 -4.89
N ASP A 69 4.07 -12.82 -4.34
CA ASP A 69 4.78 -14.05 -3.92
C ASP A 69 5.34 -14.88 -5.10
N HIS A 70 5.01 -14.53 -6.34
CA HIS A 70 5.38 -15.27 -7.53
C HIS A 70 6.26 -14.44 -8.48
N SER A 71 7.56 -14.77 -8.52
CA SER A 71 8.53 -14.16 -9.45
C SER A 71 8.25 -14.35 -10.95
N ARG A 72 7.19 -15.08 -11.30
CA ARG A 72 6.75 -15.29 -12.68
C ARG A 72 6.03 -14.06 -13.24
N PHE A 73 5.38 -13.27 -12.39
CA PHE A 73 4.50 -12.19 -12.85
C PHE A 73 5.16 -10.83 -12.67
N SER A 74 5.13 -10.02 -13.74
CA SER A 74 5.58 -8.63 -13.72
C SER A 74 4.39 -7.70 -13.96
N PRO A 75 4.41 -6.45 -13.48
CA PRO A 75 3.38 -5.49 -13.84
C PRO A 75 3.39 -5.30 -15.36
N GLU A 76 2.22 -5.31 -15.98
CA GLU A 76 2.06 -5.16 -17.44
C GLU A 76 2.54 -3.78 -17.92
N SER A 77 2.34 -2.75 -17.11
CA SER A 77 2.69 -1.37 -17.44
C SER A 77 2.95 -0.49 -16.21
N ASP A 78 3.40 0.74 -16.47
CA ASP A 78 3.57 1.77 -15.45
C ASP A 78 2.25 2.08 -14.73
N CYS A 79 1.10 2.00 -15.42
CA CYS A 79 -0.23 2.18 -14.82
C CYS A 79 -0.45 1.22 -13.65
N THR A 80 -0.14 -0.07 -13.86
CA THR A 80 -0.28 -1.08 -12.82
C THR A 80 0.74 -0.90 -11.70
N THR A 81 1.97 -0.51 -12.06
CA THR A 81 3.02 -0.22 -11.06
C THR A 81 2.63 0.93 -10.15
N GLU A 82 1.99 1.97 -10.68
CA GLU A 82 1.52 3.13 -9.91
C GLU A 82 0.35 2.78 -8.98
N GLU A 83 -0.55 1.89 -9.38
CA GLU A 83 -1.65 1.41 -8.52
C GLU A 83 -1.15 0.58 -7.33
N PHE A 84 -0.06 -0.18 -7.50
CA PHE A 84 0.52 -1.03 -6.45
C PHE A 84 1.82 -0.47 -5.85
N THR A 85 2.10 0.83 -6.00
CA THR A 85 3.29 1.43 -5.41
C THR A 85 3.19 1.53 -3.88
N VAL A 86 4.33 1.39 -3.21
CA VAL A 86 4.46 1.74 -1.78
C VAL A 86 4.06 3.19 -1.59
N THR A 87 3.10 3.43 -0.70
CA THR A 87 2.60 4.78 -0.39
C THR A 87 3.16 5.27 0.92
N THR A 88 3.48 6.56 1.02
CA THR A 88 3.96 7.16 2.27
C THR A 88 2.82 7.80 3.03
N VAL A 89 2.51 7.29 4.23
CA VAL A 89 1.46 7.83 5.12
C VAL A 89 2.05 8.21 6.48
N PRO A 90 1.40 9.09 7.27
CA PRO A 90 1.86 9.35 8.63
C PRO A 90 1.68 8.11 9.52
N LEU A 91 2.54 7.95 10.53
CA LEU A 91 2.56 6.80 11.45
C LEU A 91 1.19 6.42 12.02
N TRP A 92 0.35 7.40 12.37
CA TRP A 92 -0.99 7.07 12.89
C TRP A 92 -1.91 6.41 11.87
N PHE A 93 -1.78 6.77 10.59
CA PHE A 93 -2.63 6.22 9.53
C PHE A 93 -2.23 4.80 9.14
N SER A 94 -0.96 4.42 9.29
CA SER A 94 -0.52 3.04 9.01
C SER A 94 -1.09 2.01 9.99
N LEU A 95 -1.49 2.44 11.19
CA LEU A 95 -2.07 1.54 12.20
C LEU A 95 -3.55 1.20 11.96
N PHE A 96 -4.23 1.96 11.09
CA PHE A 96 -5.66 1.80 10.80
C PHE A 96 -5.93 1.48 9.32
N ARG A 97 -4.90 1.10 8.58
CA ARG A 97 -5.01 0.64 7.19
C ARG A 97 -5.46 -0.82 7.16
#